data_AF-A0A950VU36-F1
#
_entry.id   AF-A0A950VU36-F1
#
_cell.length_a   1.000
_cell.length_b   1.000
_cell.length_c   1.000
_cell.angle_alpha   90.00
_cell.angle_beta   90.00
_cell.angle_gamma   90.00
#
_symmetry.space_group_name_H-M   'P 1'
#
loop_
_entity.id
_entity.type
_entity.pdbx_description
1 polymer ?
#
loop_
_entity_poly.entity_id
_entity_poly.type
_entity_poly.pdbx_seq_one_letter_code
_entity_poly.pdbx_strand_id
1 'polypeptide(L)' 'MNYDLAMMALDGLMRTPLTVRADAAGVTFTGEPAAFKELARLCLLLGGASDTDDSFELQPNVHVTKGSPMVNLRLSSA' A
#
# COMPACT_ATOMS: atom_id res chain seq x y z
N MET A 1 14.58 5.16 12.82
CA MET A 1 13.44 4.50 13.50
C MET A 1 12.30 4.10 12.55
N ASN A 2 12.43 4.27 11.22
CA ASN A 2 11.38 3.96 10.24
C ASN A 2 11.52 2.51 9.66
N TYR A 3 12.73 1.95 9.67
CA TYR A 3 13.01 0.62 9.11
C TYR A 3 12.32 -0.53 9.84
N ASP A 4 12.38 -0.59 11.18
CA ASP A 4 11.78 -1.68 11.95
C ASP A 4 10.25 -1.70 11.81
N LEU A 5 9.61 -0.53 11.74
CA LEU A 5 8.18 -0.42 11.48
C LEU A 5 7.81 -0.88 10.06
N ALA A 6 8.68 -0.59 9.07
CA ALA A 6 8.47 -1.05 7.70
C ALA A 6 8.59 -2.58 7.61
N MET A 7 9.54 -3.16 8.35
CA MET A 7 9.67 -4.61 8.48
C MET A 7 8.47 -5.25 9.17
N MET A 8 7.90 -4.62 10.21
CA MET A 8 6.66 -5.11 10.85
C MET A 8 5.46 -5.05 9.91
N ALA A 9 5.33 -4.01 9.09
CA ALA A 9 4.27 -3.91 8.09
C ALA A 9 4.42 -4.98 6.99
N LEU A 10 5.66 -5.25 6.56
CA LEU A 10 5.98 -6.35 5.64
C LEU A 10 5.63 -7.71 6.25
N ASP A 11 5.98 -7.94 7.52
CA ASP A 11 5.61 -9.16 8.25
C ASP A 11 4.09 -9.33 8.35
N GLY A 12 3.35 -8.23 8.56
CA GLY A 12 1.89 -8.21 8.53
C GLY A 12 1.33 -8.63 7.16
N LEU A 13 1.88 -8.08 6.07
CA LEU A 13 1.53 -8.47 4.71
C LEU A 13 1.88 -9.93 4.40
N MET A 14 2.95 -10.49 4.98
CA MET A 14 3.27 -11.91 4.80
C MET A 14 2.22 -12.83 5.45
N ARG A 15 1.63 -12.41 6.57
CA ARG A 15 0.59 -13.16 7.29
C ARG A 15 -0.79 -13.03 6.65
N THR A 16 -1.07 -11.88 6.04
CA THR A 16 -2.32 -11.63 5.31
C THR A 16 -1.97 -11.08 3.92
N PRO A 17 -1.60 -11.98 2.98
CA PRO A 17 -1.05 -11.56 1.70
C PRO A 17 -2.09 -10.87 0.82
N LEU A 18 -1.65 -9.81 0.14
CA LEU A 18 -2.36 -9.22 -0.98
C LEU A 18 -2.04 -9.99 -2.26
N THR A 19 -3.06 -10.34 -3.02
CA THR A 19 -2.89 -10.79 -4.40
C THR A 19 -2.73 -9.57 -5.30
N VAL A 20 -1.66 -9.53 -6.09
CA VAL A 20 -1.39 -8.44 -7.03
C VAL A 20 -1.53 -8.95 -8.45
N ARG A 21 -2.36 -8.29 -9.27
CA ARG A 21 -2.49 -8.57 -10.69
C ARG A 21 -2.18 -7.31 -11.49
N ALA A 22 -1.18 -7.37 -12.37
CA ALA A 22 -0.88 -6.30 -13.31
C ALA A 22 -1.37 -6.70 -14.72
N ASP A 23 -2.22 -5.88 -15.32
CA ASP A 23 -2.73 -6.05 -16.68
C ASP A 23 -2.81 -4.69 -17.41
N ALA A 24 -3.32 -4.69 -18.65
CA ALA A 24 -3.42 -3.48 -19.47
C ALA A 24 -4.34 -2.39 -18.86
N ALA A 25 -5.23 -2.75 -17.93
CA ALA A 25 -6.08 -1.81 -17.20
C ALA A 25 -5.41 -1.28 -15.91
N GLY A 26 -4.25 -1.82 -15.53
CA GLY A 26 -3.46 -1.36 -14.40
C GLY A 26 -3.08 -2.46 -13.41
N VAL A 27 -2.71 -2.07 -12.19
CA VAL A 27 -2.40 -2.96 -11.07
C VAL A 27 -3.61 -3.06 -10.17
N THR A 28 -4.11 -4.27 -9.95
CA THR A 28 -5.18 -4.57 -9.00
C THR A 28 -4.61 -5.28 -7.79
N PHE A 29 -4.86 -4.75 -6.59
CA PHE A 29 -4.59 -5.39 -5.32
C PHE A 29 -5.88 -5.98 -4.76
N THR A 30 -5.87 -7.27 -4.42
CA THR A 30 -7.00 -7.99 -3.81
C THR A 30 -6.57 -8.60 -2.48
N GLY A 31 -7.36 -8.40 -1.42
CA GLY A 31 -7.09 -9.07 -0.14
C GLY A 31 -8.08 -8.69 0.96
N GLU A 32 -7.78 -9.11 2.19
CA GLU A 32 -8.57 -8.79 3.37
C GLU A 32 -8.34 -7.34 3.84
N PRO A 33 -9.28 -6.70 4.55
CA PRO A 33 -9.12 -5.35 5.06
C PRO A 33 -7.84 -5.13 5.89
N ALA A 34 -7.41 -6.14 6.64
CA ALA A 34 -6.17 -6.10 7.44
C ALA A 34 -4.92 -5.93 6.56
N ALA A 35 -4.88 -6.59 5.39
CA ALA A 35 -3.77 -6.50 4.46
C ALA A 35 -3.64 -5.10 3.84
N PHE A 36 -4.77 -4.44 3.55
CA PHE A 36 -4.75 -3.06 3.07
C PHE A 36 -4.26 -2.06 4.11
N LYS A 37 -4.52 -2.31 5.40
CA LYS A 37 -3.98 -1.47 6.50
C LYS A 37 -2.46 -1.57 6.58
N GLU A 38 -1.90 -2.77 6.47
CA GLU A 38 -0.45 -2.95 6.49
C GLU A 38 0.22 -2.40 5.21
N LEU A 39 -0.43 -2.53 4.05
CA LEU A 39 0.04 -1.87 2.82
C LEU A 39 0.06 -0.35 2.97
N ALA A 40 -1.01 0.24 3.51
CA ALA A 40 -1.05 1.68 3.76
C ALA A 40 0.08 2.10 4.71
N ARG A 41 0.24 1.41 5.85
CA ARG A 41 1.33 1.65 6.80
C ARG A 41 2.70 1.58 6.14
N LEU A 42 2.95 0.58 5.30
CA LEU A 42 4.21 0.47 4.56
C LEU A 42 4.43 1.68 3.63
N CYS A 43 3.40 2.12 2.91
CA CYS A 43 3.49 3.29 2.05
C CYS A 43 3.75 4.60 2.82
N LEU A 44 3.15 4.78 4.00
CA LEU A 44 3.41 5.92 4.89
C LEU A 44 4.88 5.98 5.32
N LEU A 45 5.39 4.82 5.75
CA LEU A 45 6.76 4.65 6.21
C LEU A 45 7.76 4.91 5.09
N LEU A 46 7.53 4.36 3.89
CA LEU A 46 8.37 4.60 2.71
C LEU A 46 8.27 6.03 2.18
N GLY A 47 7.10 6.66 2.28
CA GLY A 47 6.84 8.06 1.90
C GLY A 47 7.47 9.09 2.84
N GLY A 48 8.08 8.65 3.94
CA GLY A 48 8.75 9.53 4.89
C GLY A 48 7.82 10.20 5.90
N ALA A 49 6.57 9.74 6.04
CA ALA A 49 5.69 10.18 7.12
C ALA A 49 6.23 9.60 8.44
N SER A 50 6.82 10.47 9.27
CA SER A 50 7.49 10.08 10.52
C SER A 50 6.54 9.91 11.70
N ASP A 51 5.32 10.44 11.62
CA ASP A 51 4.35 10.39 12.70
C ASP A 51 3.17 9.47 12.37
N THR A 52 2.84 8.58 13.31
CA THR A 52 1.75 7.60 13.19
C THR A 52 0.34 8.23 13.23
N ASP A 53 0.25 9.50 13.61
CA ASP A 53 -0.99 10.32 13.62
C ASP A 53 -1.09 11.26 12.40
N ASP A 54 -0.04 11.37 11.59
CA ASP A 54 -0.09 12.17 10.37
C ASP A 54 -0.76 11.35 9.26
N SER A 55 -1.96 11.77 8.88
CA SER A 55 -2.55 11.34 7.62
C SER A 55 -1.66 11.84 6.48
N PHE A 56 -0.79 10.99 5.97
CA PHE A 56 -0.08 11.26 4.72
C PHE A 56 -1.07 11.08 3.58
N GLU A 57 -1.49 12.20 3.01
CA GLU A 57 -2.12 12.19 1.71
C GLU A 57 -1.03 11.99 0.67
N LEU A 58 -1.06 10.87 -0.05
CA LEU A 58 -0.27 10.72 -1.27
C LEU A 58 -0.67 11.87 -2.19
N GLN A 59 0.17 12.90 -2.27
CA GLN A 59 -0.06 14.05 -3.12
C GLN A 59 -0.33 13.54 -4.54
N PRO A 60 -1.54 13.76 -5.08
CA PRO A 60 -1.86 13.25 -6.40
C PRO A 60 -0.85 13.80 -7.40
N ASN A 61 -0.26 12.92 -8.20
CA ASN A 61 0.73 13.21 -9.25
C ASN A 61 2.17 13.51 -8.81
N VAL A 62 2.54 13.35 -7.52
CA VAL A 62 3.97 13.52 -7.11
C VAL A 62 4.85 12.34 -7.55
N HIS A 63 4.27 11.14 -7.66
CA HIS A 63 4.96 9.93 -8.14
C HIS A 63 4.19 9.17 -9.23
N VAL A 64 3.09 9.74 -9.72
CA VAL A 64 2.25 9.16 -10.78
C VAL A 64 2.50 9.98 -12.04
N THR A 65 3.43 9.53 -12.87
CA THR A 65 3.57 10.07 -14.23
C THR A 65 2.39 9.62 -15.09
N LYS A 66 2.14 10.29 -16.23
CA LYS A 66 1.08 9.90 -17.19
C LYS A 66 1.21 8.44 -17.69
N GLY A 67 2.38 7.83 -17.58
CA GLY A 67 2.64 6.42 -17.92
C GLY A 67 2.59 5.45 -16.73
N SER A 68 2.29 5.94 -15.52
CA SER A 68 2.19 5.07 -14.35
C SER A 68 0.93 4.22 -14.44
N PRO A 69 1.03 2.91 -14.16
CA PRO A 69 -0.14 2.04 -14.23
C PRO A 69 -1.17 2.44 -13.15
N MET A 70 -2.44 2.45 -13.54
CA MET A 70 -3.55 2.72 -12.61
C MET A 70 -3.55 1.69 -11.47
N VAL A 71 -3.66 2.14 -10.23
CA VAL A 71 -3.80 1.24 -9.07
C VAL A 71 -5.28 1.12 -8.70
N ASN A 72 -5.77 -0.12 -8.61
CA ASN A 72 -7.12 -0.47 -8.22
C ASN A 72 -7.08 -1.32 -6.93
N LEU A 73 -7.86 -0.95 -5.91
CA LEU A 73 -7.98 -1.69 -4.66
C LEU A 73 -9.30 -2.45 -4.64
N ARG A 74 -9.28 -3.76 -4.39
CA ARG A 74 -10.46 -4.62 -4.30
C ARG A 74 -10.45 -5.41 -3.01
N LEU A 75 -11.49 -5.25 -2.20
CA LEU A 75 -11.68 -6.10 -1.02
C LEU A 75 -12.04 -7.51 -1.48
N SER A 76 -11.47 -8.52 -0.82
CA SER A 76 -11.96 -9.89 -0.93
C SER A 76 -13.31 -9.93 -0.22
N SER A 77 -14.38 -10.21 -0.95
CA SER A 77 -15.65 -10.54 -0.32
C SER A 77 -15.49 -11.87 0.39
N ALA A 78 -15.83 -11.92 1.68
CA ALA A 78 -16.02 -13.16 2.44
C ALA A 78 -17.07 -14.06 1.79
#